data_AF-A0A350LW27-F1
#
_entry.id   AF-A0A350LW27-F1
#
_cell.length_a   1.000
_cell.length_b   1.000
_cell.length_c   1.000
_cell.angle_alpha   90.00
_cell.angle_beta   90.00
_cell.angle_gamma   90.00
#
_symmetry.space_group_name_H-M   'P 1'
#
loop_
_entity.id
_entity.type
_entity.pdbx_description
1 polymer ?
#
loop_
_entity_poly.entity_id
_entity_poly.type
_entity_poly.pdbx_seq_one_letter_code
_entity_poly.pdbx_strand_id
1 'polypeptide(L)' 'AAAEALDIALTKRGKHLGEDIAMCGVPVHSAEGYLLSLIRKGFRVAIAEQMEDPAEAKKRGSKSVVRREVVRLVTPGT' A
#
# COMPACT_ATOMS: atom_id res chain seq x y z
N ALA A 1 3.78 -12.99 -2.15
CA ALA A 1 2.52 -13.01 -1.38
C ALA A 1 1.43 -12.19 -2.04
N ALA A 2 1.41 -10.84 -1.94
CA ALA A 2 0.29 -10.05 -2.49
C ALA A 2 0.18 -10.09 -4.03
N ALA A 3 1.32 -10.00 -4.76
CA ALA A 3 1.34 -10.05 -6.22
C ALA A 3 0.73 -11.35 -6.77
N GLU A 4 1.19 -12.48 -6.24
CA GLU A 4 0.68 -13.82 -6.55
C GLU A 4 -0.78 -14.01 -6.10
N ALA A 5 -1.13 -13.54 -4.90
CA ALA A 5 -2.49 -13.64 -4.38
C ALA A 5 -3.49 -12.81 -5.19
N LEU A 6 -3.08 -11.74 -5.85
CA LEU A 6 -3.95 -10.90 -6.67
C LEU A 6 -3.78 -11.12 -8.17
N ASP A 7 -2.84 -11.99 -8.57
CA ASP A 7 -2.44 -12.17 -9.97
C ASP A 7 -2.08 -10.84 -10.67
N ILE A 8 -1.24 -10.06 -10.01
CA ILE A 8 -0.75 -8.77 -10.51
C ILE A 8 0.77 -8.79 -10.68
N ALA A 9 1.26 -7.92 -11.56
CA ALA A 9 2.69 -7.82 -11.85
C ALA A 9 3.51 -7.51 -10.58
N LEU A 10 4.54 -8.33 -10.34
CA LEU A 10 5.58 -8.04 -9.37
C LEU A 10 6.67 -7.19 -10.04
N THR A 11 6.95 -6.03 -9.45
CA THR A 11 7.94 -5.06 -9.94
C THR A 11 8.93 -4.72 -8.84
N LYS A 12 9.77 -3.69 -9.06
CA LYS A 12 10.76 -3.23 -8.08
C LYS A 12 10.82 -1.71 -7.99
N ARG A 13 11.07 -1.18 -6.79
CA ARG A 13 11.24 0.25 -6.52
C ARG A 13 12.65 0.56 -6.02
N GLY A 14 13.58 0.73 -6.95
CA GLY A 14 14.96 1.06 -6.63
C GLY A 14 15.64 0.00 -5.76
N LYS A 15 16.66 0.43 -4.99
CA LYS A 15 17.47 -0.43 -4.13
C LYS A 15 17.52 0.08 -2.70
N HIS A 16 17.55 -0.86 -1.75
CA HIS A 16 17.88 -0.60 -0.35
C HIS A 16 19.02 -1.52 0.06
N LEU A 17 20.11 -0.96 0.59
CA LEU A 17 21.31 -1.71 0.98
C LEU A 17 21.89 -2.61 -0.14
N GLY A 18 21.75 -2.18 -1.40
CA GLY A 18 22.23 -2.92 -2.58
C GLY A 18 21.23 -3.92 -3.16
N GLU A 19 20.15 -4.23 -2.44
CA GLU A 19 19.11 -5.17 -2.86
C GLU A 19 17.89 -4.46 -3.47
N ASP A 20 17.25 -5.10 -4.44
CA ASP A 20 16.04 -4.56 -5.08
C ASP A 20 14.83 -4.62 -4.12
N ILE A 21 14.06 -3.55 -4.03
CA ILE A 21 12.84 -3.51 -3.20
C ILE A 21 11.66 -4.02 -4.04
N ALA A 22 11.20 -5.25 -3.78
CA ALA A 22 10.04 -5.82 -4.45
C ALA A 22 8.75 -5.01 -4.18
N MET A 23 7.95 -4.78 -5.22
CA MET A 23 6.76 -3.93 -5.15
C MET A 23 5.64 -4.41 -6.07
N CYS A 24 4.40 -4.37 -5.58
CA CYS A 24 3.18 -4.46 -6.37
C CYS A 24 2.14 -3.49 -5.78
N GLY A 25 1.13 -3.13 -6.55
CA GLY A 25 0.09 -2.21 -6.08
C GLY A 25 -1.12 -2.21 -6.98
N VAL A 26 -2.23 -1.66 -6.46
CA VAL A 26 -3.51 -1.53 -7.16
C VAL A 26 -3.97 -0.07 -7.11
N PRO A 27 -4.73 0.41 -8.10
CA PRO A 27 -5.29 1.76 -8.06
C PRO A 27 -6.27 1.93 -6.90
N VAL A 28 -6.23 3.08 -6.22
CA VAL A 28 -7.08 3.35 -5.04
C VAL A 28 -8.58 3.23 -5.35
N HIS A 29 -9.00 3.69 -6.52
CA HIS A 29 -10.42 3.66 -6.93
C HIS A 29 -10.95 2.25 -7.19
N SER A 30 -10.07 1.25 -7.36
CA SER A 30 -10.46 -0.16 -7.55
C SER A 30 -10.04 -1.04 -6.38
N ALA A 31 -9.52 -0.46 -5.29
CA ALA A 31 -8.93 -1.20 -4.17
C ALA A 31 -9.92 -2.14 -3.47
N GLU A 32 -11.21 -1.80 -3.44
CA GLU A 32 -12.23 -2.58 -2.74
C GLU A 32 -12.34 -4.03 -3.26
N GLY A 33 -12.32 -4.24 -4.58
CA GLY A 33 -12.39 -5.58 -5.17
C GLY A 33 -11.15 -6.43 -4.85
N TYR A 34 -9.97 -5.81 -4.83
CA TYR A 34 -8.73 -6.48 -4.47
C TYR A 34 -8.67 -6.82 -2.98
N LEU A 35 -9.16 -5.91 -2.13
CA LEU A 35 -9.28 -6.16 -0.68
C LEU A 35 -10.15 -7.39 -0.41
N LEU A 36 -11.35 -7.46 -1.01
CA LEU A 36 -12.23 -8.62 -0.89
C LEU A 36 -11.54 -9.93 -1.31
N SER A 37 -10.77 -9.89 -2.39
CA SER A 37 -10.02 -11.05 -2.88
C SER A 37 -8.95 -11.50 -1.89
N LEU A 38 -8.22 -10.56 -1.27
CA LEU A 38 -7.25 -10.86 -0.23
C LEU A 38 -7.90 -11.45 1.03
N ILE A 39 -9.01 -10.88 1.50
CA ILE A 39 -9.71 -11.39 2.69
C ILE A 39 -10.22 -12.82 2.45
N ARG A 40 -10.80 -13.11 1.28
CA ARG A 40 -11.24 -14.46 0.89
C ARG A 40 -10.10 -15.48 0.84
N LYS A 41 -8.88 -15.02 0.52
CA LYS A 41 -7.66 -15.83 0.55
C LYS A 41 -7.04 -15.93 1.96
N GLY A 42 -7.70 -15.43 2.99
CA GLY A 42 -7.29 -15.55 4.40
C GLY A 42 -6.31 -14.47 4.85
N PHE A 43 -6.04 -13.44 4.05
CA PHE A 43 -5.18 -12.34 4.46
C PHE A 43 -5.93 -11.38 5.40
N ARG A 44 -5.19 -10.80 6.34
CA ARG A 44 -5.61 -9.63 7.13
C ARG A 44 -4.89 -8.42 6.53
N VAL A 45 -5.63 -7.34 6.25
CA VAL A 45 -5.09 -6.20 5.49
C VAL A 45 -5.21 -4.92 6.29
N ALA A 46 -4.09 -4.25 6.55
CA ALA A 46 -4.08 -2.90 7.12
C ALA A 46 -4.13 -1.86 5.99
N ILE A 47 -5.02 -0.88 6.11
CA ILE A 47 -5.14 0.25 5.19
C ILE A 47 -4.47 1.44 5.84
N ALA A 48 -3.45 1.98 5.16
CA ALA A 48 -2.74 3.18 5.57
C ALA A 48 -3.00 4.31 4.58
N GLU A 49 -3.47 5.46 5.07
CA GLU A 49 -3.84 6.62 4.28
C GLU A 49 -2.88 7.79 4.49
N GLN A 50 -2.92 8.78 3.59
CA GLN A 50 -2.19 10.03 3.75
C GLN A 50 -2.98 10.95 4.70
N MET A 51 -2.38 11.29 5.83
CA MET A 51 -3.01 12.07 6.90
C MET A 51 -2.74 13.57 6.79
N GLU A 52 -2.06 13.99 5.74
CA GLU A 52 -1.76 15.38 5.48
C GLU A 52 -1.77 15.65 3.98
N ASP A 53 -1.99 16.92 3.64
CA ASP A 53 -1.92 17.36 2.25
C ASP A 53 -0.47 17.30 1.73
N PRO A 54 -0.23 16.73 0.52
CA PRO A 54 1.09 16.71 -0.09
C PRO A 54 1.75 18.08 -0.25
N ALA A 55 0.97 19.15 -0.42
CA ALA A 55 1.46 20.51 -0.50
C ALA A 55 2.05 20.98 0.83
N GLU A 56 1.39 20.68 1.95
CA GLU A 56 1.92 20.99 3.29
C GLU A 56 3.18 20.19 3.59
N ALA A 57 3.21 18.91 3.22
CA ALA A 57 4.42 18.10 3.35
C ALA A 57 5.58 18.72 2.56
N LYS A 58 5.37 19.11 1.29
CA LYS A 58 6.40 19.71 0.42
C LYS A 58 7.03 20.97 1.01
N LYS A 59 6.29 21.75 1.81
CA LYS A 59 6.85 22.93 2.50
C LYS A 59 7.99 22.58 3.47
N ARG A 60 8.00 21.37 4.04
CA ARG A 60 9.09 20.88 4.91
C ARG A 60 10.34 20.44 4.14
N GLY A 61 10.27 20.35 2.81
CA GLY A 61 11.39 19.98 1.94
C GLY A 61 10.96 19.09 0.78
N SER A 62 11.73 19.09 -0.32
CA SER A 62 11.39 18.37 -1.55
C SER A 62 11.37 16.83 -1.42
N LYS A 63 12.03 16.30 -0.39
CA LYS A 63 12.08 14.86 -0.06
C LYS A 63 11.22 14.50 1.15
N SER A 64 10.39 15.43 1.64
CA SER A 64 9.54 15.16 2.78
C SER A 64 8.51 14.09 2.41
N VAL A 65 8.33 13.14 3.32
CA VAL A 65 7.34 12.08 3.17
C VAL A 65 6.07 12.55 3.86
N VAL A 66 4.93 12.39 3.19
CA VAL A 66 3.62 12.64 3.81
C VAL A 66 3.42 11.72 5.00
N ARG A 67 2.85 12.24 6.09
CA ARG A 67 2.43 11.49 7.27
C ARG A 67 1.39 10.45 6.83
N ARG A 68 1.62 9.21 7.24
CA ARG A 68 0.73 8.09 6.94
C ARG A 68 0.40 7.35 8.23
N GLU A 69 -0.85 6.94 8.37
CA GLU A 69 -1.32 6.19 9.53
C GLU A 69 -2.25 5.07 9.08
N VAL A 70 -2.26 3.99 9.87
CA VAL A 70 -3.22 2.90 9.68
C VAL A 70 -4.57 3.39 10.17
N VAL A 71 -5.53 3.52 9.25
CA VAL A 71 -6.87 4.02 9.56
C VAL A 71 -7.89 2.89 9.72
N ARG A 72 -7.61 1.72 9.15
CA ARG A 72 -8.51 0.56 9.21
C ARG A 72 -7.74 -0.74 9.09
N LEU A 73 -8.16 -1.74 9.86
CA LEU A 73 -7.75 -3.13 9.68
C LEU A 73 -8.95 -3.91 9.13
N VAL A 74 -8.77 -4.56 8.00
CA VAL A 74 -9.79 -5.41 7.37
C VAL A 74 -9.43 -6.87 7.65
N THR A 75 -10.38 -7.61 8.22
CA THR A 75 -10.23 -9.02 8.56
C THR A 75 -11.47 -9.81 8.18
N PRO A 76 -11.41 -11.16 8.12
CA PRO A 76 -12.62 -11.96 7.99
C PRO A 76 -13.58 -11.68 9.14
N GLY A 77 -14.63 -10.88 8.89
CA GLY A 77 -15.66 -10.51 9.87
C GLY A 77 -15.77 -9.02 10.22
N THR A 78 -14.82 -8.17 9.80
CA THR A 78 -14.82 -6.71 10.03
C THR A 78 -14.09 -5.97 8.92
#